data_AF-A0A0Q7R2E6-F1
#
_entry.id   AF-A0A0Q7R2E6-F1
#
_cell.length_a   1.000
_cell.length_b   1.000
_cell.length_c   1.000
_cell.angle_alpha   90.00
_cell.angle_beta   90.00
_cell.angle_gamma   90.00
#
_symmetry.space_group_name_H-M   'P 1'
#
loop_
_entity.id
_entity.type
_entity.pdbx_description
1 polymer ?
#
loop_
_entity_poly.entity_id
_entity_poly.type
_entity_poly.pdbx_seq_one_letter_code
_entity_poly.pdbx_strand_id
1 'polypeptide(L)'
;MARRSVADIEKIWSNVEGVKKLSDRAVGIGPFGIGLDGLLTWIPVVGTVYSVGAAGWLLVQAGKARATPSTLMRMIGYLGLDSATTAVGEVIPFAPDVVDFFFPGHLMAAKALQKDIESTHWVEASERESRASGDHDRHLADMRRNPKLRRIVYLHD
;
A
#
# COMPACT_ATOMS: atom_id res chain seq x y z
N MET A 1 23.75 -9.96 -7.55
CA MET A 1 22.49 -9.36 -7.03
C MET A 1 21.85 -10.36 -6.08
N ALA A 2 21.41 -9.93 -4.90
CA ALA A 2 20.67 -10.82 -3.99
C ALA A 2 19.34 -11.21 -4.67
N ARG A 3 19.02 -12.52 -4.70
CA ARG A 3 17.73 -13.01 -5.18
C ARG A 3 16.64 -12.60 -4.19
N ARG A 4 15.50 -12.12 -4.68
CA ARG A 4 14.36 -11.73 -3.83
C ARG A 4 13.70 -12.97 -3.26
N SER A 5 13.28 -12.88 -2.00
CA SER A 5 12.64 -13.97 -1.24
C SER A 5 11.22 -13.61 -0.79
N VAL A 6 10.45 -14.60 -0.34
CA VAL A 6 9.14 -14.38 0.30
C VAL A 6 9.29 -13.52 1.56
N ALA A 7 10.41 -13.63 2.28
CA ALA A 7 10.69 -12.78 3.43
C ALA A 7 10.75 -11.28 3.08
N ASP A 8 11.19 -10.92 1.86
CA ASP A 8 11.16 -9.53 1.39
C ASP A 8 9.72 -9.04 1.19
N ILE A 9 8.84 -9.91 0.70
CA ILE A 9 7.41 -9.61 0.53
C ILE A 9 6.71 -9.46 1.89
N GLU A 10 7.01 -10.35 2.85
CA GLU A 10 6.51 -10.26 4.23
C GLU A 10 6.96 -8.96 4.90
N LYS A 11 8.22 -8.54 4.66
CA LYS A 11 8.71 -7.25 5.13
C LYS A 11 7.96 -6.08 4.49
N ILE A 12 7.60 -6.16 3.22
CA ILE A 12 6.76 -5.14 2.60
C ILE A 12 5.38 -5.13 3.25
N TRP A 13 4.75 -6.29 3.44
CA TRP A 13 3.45 -6.40 4.07
C TRP A 13 3.43 -5.84 5.50
N SER A 14 4.44 -6.15 6.32
CA SER A 14 4.54 -5.66 7.70
C SER A 14 4.78 -4.15 7.78
N ASN A 15 5.58 -3.60 6.88
CA ASN A 15 5.77 -2.15 6.76
C ASN A 15 4.45 -1.46 6.36
N VAL A 16 3.69 -2.03 5.43
CA VAL A 16 2.38 -1.51 5.01
C VAL A 16 1.34 -1.63 6.13
N GLU A 17 1.40 -2.69 6.96
CA GLU A 17 0.55 -2.86 8.15
C GLU A 17 0.75 -1.73 9.16
N GLY A 18 2.00 -1.27 9.32
CA GLY A 18 2.32 -0.12 10.16
C GLY A 18 1.56 1.12 9.71
N VAL A 19 1.60 1.45 8.42
CA VAL A 19 0.86 2.58 7.86
C VAL A 19 -0.65 2.39 8.02
N LYS A 20 -1.17 1.19 7.75
CA LYS A 20 -2.59 0.87 7.96
C LYS A 20 -3.02 1.15 9.39
N LYS A 21 -2.30 0.66 10.39
CA LYS A 21 -2.63 0.84 11.81
C LYS A 21 -2.52 2.30 12.26
N LEU A 22 -1.53 3.03 11.75
CA LEU A 22 -1.38 4.46 12.03
C LEU A 22 -2.56 5.25 11.48
N SER A 23 -2.93 5.01 10.22
CA SER A 23 -4.09 5.65 9.59
C SER A 23 -5.40 5.25 10.24
N ASP A 24 -5.59 3.98 10.59
CA ASP A 24 -6.82 3.48 11.25
C ASP A 24 -7.02 4.13 12.63
N ARG A 25 -5.94 4.28 13.40
CA ARG A 25 -5.96 5.00 14.69
C ARG A 25 -6.25 6.49 14.51
N ALA A 26 -5.67 7.13 13.48
CA ALA A 26 -5.93 8.53 13.19
C ALA A 26 -7.42 8.76 12.83
N VAL A 27 -7.99 7.92 11.96
CA VAL A 27 -9.41 8.01 11.55
C VAL A 27 -10.36 7.67 12.71
N GLY A 28 -10.02 6.70 13.55
CA GLY A 28 -10.87 6.27 14.66
C GLY A 28 -10.99 7.25 15.83
N ILE A 29 -10.12 8.26 15.91
CA ILE A 29 -10.08 9.23 17.02
C ILE A 29 -10.99 10.45 16.77
N GLY A 30 -11.26 10.82 15.51
CA GLY A 30 -12.28 11.83 15.15
C GLY A 30 -12.06 13.25 15.73
N PRO A 31 -12.87 14.25 15.31
CA PRO A 31 -12.56 15.68 15.45
C PRO A 31 -12.65 16.27 16.87
N PHE A 32 -12.86 15.44 17.90
CA PHE A 32 -12.81 15.84 19.31
C PHE A 32 -11.97 14.89 20.18
N GLY A 33 -11.22 13.97 19.56
CA GLY A 33 -10.32 13.07 20.26
C GLY A 33 -8.93 13.66 20.38
N ILE A 34 -8.53 14.04 21.59
CA ILE A 34 -7.16 14.49 21.92
C ILE A 34 -6.16 13.43 21.44
N GLY A 35 -5.51 13.70 20.31
CA GLY A 35 -4.51 12.85 19.69
C GLY A 35 -3.80 13.67 18.62
N LEU A 36 -2.47 13.81 18.73
CA LEU A 36 -1.66 14.65 17.83
C LEU A 36 -1.95 16.17 17.82
N ASP A 37 -2.92 16.66 18.61
CA ASP A 37 -3.29 18.08 18.71
C ASP A 37 -2.20 18.97 19.36
N GLY A 38 -1.21 18.35 20.01
CA GLY A 38 -0.04 19.04 20.59
C GLY A 38 1.24 19.01 19.72
N LEU A 39 1.28 18.24 18.63
CA LEU A 39 2.50 18.07 17.81
C LEU A 39 2.34 18.60 16.37
N LEU A 40 1.13 18.54 15.80
CA LEU A 40 0.83 19.09 14.47
C LEU A 40 0.66 20.62 14.45
N THR A 41 0.40 21.23 15.61
CA THR A 41 0.21 22.68 15.74
C THR A 41 1.49 23.50 15.58
N TRP A 42 2.68 22.88 15.57
CA TRP A 42 3.95 23.65 15.56
C TRP A 42 4.47 23.99 14.16
N ILE A 43 4.18 23.22 13.09
CA ILE A 43 4.67 23.52 11.73
C ILE A 43 3.71 22.98 10.63
N PRO A 44 2.88 23.84 9.99
CA PRO A 44 1.93 23.46 8.93
C PRO A 44 2.55 22.76 7.71
N VAL A 45 3.83 23.00 7.42
CA VAL A 45 4.53 22.43 6.26
C VAL A 45 4.90 20.94 6.45
N VAL A 46 5.02 20.47 7.69
CA VAL A 46 5.48 19.10 7.97
C VAL A 46 4.40 18.05 7.67
N GLY A 47 3.12 18.38 7.88
CA GLY A 47 2.00 17.48 7.61
C GLY A 47 1.84 17.12 6.13
N THR A 48 1.96 18.12 5.24
CA THR A 48 1.82 17.93 3.79
C THR A 48 3.00 17.15 3.20
N VAL A 49 4.23 17.45 3.65
CA VAL A 49 5.43 16.71 3.24
C VAL A 49 5.36 15.25 3.68
N TYR A 50 4.84 14.98 4.88
CA TYR A 50 4.66 13.62 5.38
C TYR A 50 3.61 12.85 4.56
N SER A 51 2.47 13.46 4.24
CA SER A 51 1.39 12.83 3.46
C SER A 51 1.84 12.47 2.04
N VAL A 52 2.43 13.40 1.30
CA VAL A 52 2.97 13.14 -0.05
C VAL A 52 4.11 12.11 0.00
N GLY A 53 4.95 12.18 1.02
CA GLY A 53 6.01 11.19 1.26
C GLY A 53 5.47 9.79 1.52
N ALA A 54 4.42 9.66 2.33
CA ALA A 54 3.77 8.39 2.64
C ALA A 54 3.06 7.80 1.42
N ALA A 55 2.36 8.62 0.63
CA ALA A 55 1.73 8.21 -0.63
C ALA A 55 2.78 7.70 -1.63
N GLY A 56 3.85 8.48 -1.84
CA GLY A 56 4.95 8.09 -2.73
C GLY A 56 5.64 6.81 -2.26
N TRP A 57 5.87 6.67 -0.96
CA TRP A 57 6.45 5.46 -0.39
C TRP A 57 5.54 4.24 -0.56
N LEU A 58 4.23 4.36 -0.35
CA LEU A 58 3.27 3.26 -0.61
C LEU A 58 3.30 2.80 -2.06
N LEU A 59 3.40 3.71 -3.02
CA LEU A 59 3.51 3.37 -4.44
C LEU A 59 4.84 2.69 -4.77
N VAL A 60 5.95 3.12 -4.16
CA VAL A 60 7.24 2.41 -4.27
C VAL A 60 7.15 0.99 -3.71
N GLN A 61 6.48 0.81 -2.58
CA GLN A 61 6.26 -0.51 -1.98
C GLN A 61 5.36 -1.38 -2.87
N ALA A 62 4.34 -0.82 -3.50
CA ALA A 62 3.50 -1.52 -4.48
C ALA A 62 4.31 -2.00 -5.70
N GLY A 63 5.21 -1.16 -6.21
CA GLY A 63 6.12 -1.55 -7.28
C GLY A 63 7.07 -2.68 -6.88
N LYS A 64 7.67 -2.59 -5.68
CA LYS A 64 8.55 -3.65 -5.15
C LYS A 64 7.81 -4.97 -4.95
N ALA A 65 6.57 -4.91 -4.49
CA ALA A 65 5.69 -6.06 -4.32
C ALA A 65 4.96 -6.48 -5.60
N ARG A 66 5.36 -6.00 -6.79
CA ARG A 66 4.76 -6.37 -8.09
C ARG A 66 3.22 -6.35 -8.04
N ALA A 67 2.66 -5.28 -7.45
CA ALA A 67 1.22 -5.14 -7.34
C ALA A 67 0.57 -5.19 -8.73
N THR A 68 -0.64 -5.74 -8.82
CA THR A 68 -1.34 -5.73 -10.12
C THR A 68 -1.61 -4.31 -10.61
N PRO A 69 -1.65 -4.07 -11.93
CA PRO A 69 -1.99 -2.75 -12.47
C PRO A 69 -3.32 -2.21 -11.95
N SER A 70 -4.31 -3.08 -11.72
CA SER A 70 -5.60 -2.71 -11.15
C SER A 70 -5.49 -2.28 -9.69
N THR A 71 -4.68 -2.97 -8.87
CA THR A 71 -4.38 -2.55 -7.49
C THR A 71 -3.62 -1.24 -7.47
N LEU A 72 -2.62 -1.06 -8.33
CA LEU A 72 -1.88 0.19 -8.44
C LEU A 72 -2.79 1.36 -8.84
N MET A 73 -3.67 1.18 -9.82
CA MET A 73 -4.66 2.18 -10.21
C MET A 73 -5.64 2.51 -9.08
N ARG A 74 -6.06 1.52 -8.28
CA ARG A 74 -6.88 1.77 -7.07
C ARG A 74 -6.13 2.58 -6.03
N MET A 75 -4.86 2.24 -5.76
CA MET A 75 -4.02 3.01 -4.85
C MET A 75 -3.85 4.44 -5.33
N ILE A 76 -3.53 4.64 -6.62
CA ILE A 76 -3.44 5.97 -7.23
C ILE A 76 -4.79 6.68 -7.16
N GLY A 77 -5.91 6.00 -7.36
CA GLY A 77 -7.24 6.59 -7.20
C GLY A 77 -7.50 7.05 -5.77
N TYR A 78 -7.22 6.21 -4.78
CA TYR A 78 -7.39 6.56 -3.36
C TYR A 78 -6.47 7.69 -2.91
N LEU A 79 -5.22 7.74 -3.39
CA LEU A 79 -4.23 8.77 -3.06
C LEU A 79 -4.36 10.03 -3.93
N GLY A 80 -4.92 9.91 -5.13
CA GLY A 80 -5.03 10.97 -6.14
C GLY A 80 -6.34 11.75 -6.07
N LEU A 81 -7.44 11.08 -5.69
CA LEU A 81 -8.67 11.79 -5.29
C LEU A 81 -8.40 12.72 -4.10
N ASP A 82 -7.49 12.32 -3.21
CA ASP A 82 -6.94 13.10 -2.09
C ASP A 82 -6.18 14.36 -2.56
N SER A 83 -5.47 14.25 -3.69
CA SER A 83 -4.66 15.33 -4.25
C SER A 83 -5.50 16.36 -5.03
N ALA A 84 -6.56 15.91 -5.71
CA ALA A 84 -7.45 16.79 -6.48
C ALA A 84 -8.32 17.68 -5.58
N THR A 85 -8.75 17.19 -4.42
CA THR A 85 -9.41 18.01 -3.40
C THR A 85 -8.45 19.00 -2.72
N THR A 86 -7.17 18.64 -2.59
CA THR A 86 -6.13 19.53 -2.05
C THR A 86 -5.89 20.75 -2.95
N ALA A 87 -5.86 20.58 -4.28
CA ALA A 87 -5.72 21.70 -5.21
C ALA A 87 -6.90 22.69 -5.18
N VAL A 88 -8.09 22.24 -4.75
CA VAL A 88 -9.25 23.12 -4.53
C VAL A 88 -9.23 23.74 -3.12
N GLY A 89 -8.62 23.07 -2.15
CA GLY A 89 -8.49 23.53 -0.76
C GLY A 89 -7.40 24.59 -0.52
N GLU A 90 -6.36 24.67 -1.37
CA GLU A 90 -5.28 25.67 -1.25
C GLU A 90 -5.75 27.14 -1.34
N VAL A 91 -7.00 27.39 -1.75
CA VAL A 91 -7.58 28.75 -1.76
C VAL A 91 -8.00 29.22 -0.35
N ILE A 92 -8.05 28.33 0.66
CA ILE A 92 -8.57 28.66 2.00
C ILE A 92 -7.45 28.53 3.05
N PRO A 93 -6.92 29.63 3.61
CA PRO A 93 -5.73 29.62 4.48
C PRO A 93 -5.93 29.04 5.90
N PHE A 94 -7.06 28.39 6.17
CA PHE A 94 -7.44 27.92 7.51
C PHE A 94 -8.31 26.66 7.47
N ALA A 95 -7.86 25.60 6.80
CA ALA A 95 -8.55 24.31 6.84
C ALA A 95 -7.81 23.34 7.80
N PRO A 96 -8.28 23.15 9.05
CA PRO A 96 -7.91 21.98 9.85
C PRO A 96 -8.33 20.66 9.18
N ASP A 97 -9.28 20.74 8.24
CA ASP A 97 -9.94 19.61 7.59
C ASP A 97 -9.05 18.82 6.63
N VAL A 98 -7.88 19.33 6.20
CA VAL A 98 -7.05 18.62 5.22
C VAL A 98 -6.45 17.35 5.82
N VAL A 99 -6.12 17.36 7.12
CA VAL A 99 -5.54 16.22 7.84
C VAL A 99 -6.54 15.05 7.95
N ASP A 100 -7.84 15.33 8.10
CA ASP A 100 -8.89 14.32 8.29
C ASP A 100 -9.19 13.51 7.00
N PHE A 101 -8.80 14.00 5.82
CA PHE A 101 -9.04 13.33 4.54
C PHE A 101 -7.87 12.48 4.03
N PHE A 102 -6.63 12.80 4.42
CA PHE A 102 -5.45 12.04 3.96
C PHE A 102 -5.36 10.63 4.57
N PHE A 103 -5.71 10.47 5.84
CA PHE A 103 -5.57 9.17 6.52
C PHE A 103 -6.48 8.08 5.95
N PRO A 104 -7.75 8.34 5.60
CA PRO A 104 -8.59 7.40 4.87
C PRO A 104 -8.00 6.94 3.52
N GLY A 105 -7.44 7.86 2.72
CA GLY A 105 -6.84 7.53 1.41
C GLY A 105 -5.67 6.57 1.54
N HIS A 106 -4.75 6.87 2.47
CA HIS A 106 -3.59 6.02 2.79
C HIS A 106 -4.01 4.66 3.35
N LEU A 107 -5.02 4.63 4.24
CA LEU A 107 -5.57 3.41 4.79
C LEU A 107 -6.13 2.49 3.70
N MET A 108 -6.89 3.05 2.76
CA MET A 108 -7.50 2.30 1.66
C MET A 108 -6.46 1.81 0.66
N ALA A 109 -5.45 2.62 0.34
CA ALA A 109 -4.32 2.21 -0.49
C ALA A 109 -3.52 1.08 0.16
N ALA A 110 -3.20 1.19 1.46
CA ALA A 110 -2.52 0.16 2.22
C ALA A 110 -3.32 -1.16 2.26
N LYS A 111 -4.63 -1.10 2.54
CA LYS A 111 -5.53 -2.26 2.51
C LYS A 111 -5.58 -2.92 1.13
N ALA A 112 -5.64 -2.13 0.05
CA ALA A 112 -5.64 -2.64 -1.30
C ALA A 112 -4.34 -3.39 -1.62
N LEU A 113 -3.19 -2.82 -1.25
CA LEU A 113 -1.88 -3.45 -1.43
C LEU A 113 -1.75 -4.75 -0.62
N GLN A 114 -2.13 -4.75 0.66
CA GLN A 114 -2.07 -5.96 1.49
C GLN A 114 -2.92 -7.09 0.91
N LYS A 115 -4.16 -6.79 0.52
CA LYS A 115 -5.05 -7.78 -0.09
C LYS A 115 -4.48 -8.34 -1.38
N ASP A 116 -3.84 -7.51 -2.18
CA ASP A 116 -3.18 -7.92 -3.42
C ASP A 116 -2.00 -8.88 -3.14
N ILE A 117 -1.16 -8.56 -2.15
CA ILE A 117 -0.05 -9.41 -1.69
C ILE A 117 -0.56 -10.75 -1.15
N GLU A 118 -1.57 -10.72 -0.28
CA GLU A 118 -2.17 -11.92 0.35
C GLU A 118 -2.85 -12.84 -0.67
N SER A 119 -3.40 -12.27 -1.75
CA SER A 119 -4.01 -13.03 -2.83
C SER A 119 -3.02 -13.56 -3.87
N THR A 120 -1.72 -13.37 -3.66
CA THR A 120 -0.68 -13.77 -4.59
C THR A 120 0.06 -15.00 -4.09
N HIS A 121 0.21 -16.00 -4.97
CA HIS A 121 1.09 -17.13 -4.75
C HIS A 121 2.53 -16.74 -5.11
N TRP A 122 3.37 -16.57 -4.11
CA TRP A 122 4.78 -16.20 -4.28
C TRP A 122 5.64 -17.45 -4.46
N VAL A 123 6.45 -17.46 -5.51
CA VAL A 123 7.36 -18.58 -5.82
C VAL A 123 8.79 -18.07 -5.93
N GLU A 124 9.68 -18.62 -5.10
CA GLU A 124 11.13 -18.34 -5.11
C GLU A 124 11.85 -19.11 -6.23
N ALA A 125 11.38 -18.92 -7.45
CA ALA A 125 11.97 -19.52 -8.65
C ALA A 125 11.89 -18.53 -9.82
N SER A 126 12.54 -18.90 -10.93
CA SER A 126 12.31 -18.26 -12.22
C SER A 126 11.13 -18.94 -12.90
N GLU A 127 10.20 -18.17 -13.46
CA GLU A 127 9.08 -18.70 -14.25
C GLU A 127 9.59 -19.56 -15.40
N ARG A 128 10.67 -19.14 -16.05
CA ARG A 128 11.26 -19.86 -17.19
C ARG A 128 11.76 -21.25 -16.77
N GLU A 129 12.44 -21.33 -15.63
CA GLU A 129 12.95 -22.59 -15.09
C GLU A 129 11.79 -23.49 -14.64
N SER A 130 10.81 -22.92 -13.91
CA SER A 130 9.62 -23.67 -13.48
C SER A 130 8.77 -24.17 -14.63
N ARG A 131 8.70 -23.45 -15.76
CA ARG A 131 8.03 -23.94 -16.97
C ARG A 131 8.81 -25.05 -17.65
N ALA A 132 10.14 -24.96 -17.68
CA ALA A 132 10.99 -25.99 -18.27
C ALA A 132 11.00 -27.30 -17.47
N SER A 133 10.89 -27.22 -16.14
CA SER A 133 10.83 -28.39 -15.25
C SER A 133 9.43 -29.01 -15.09
N GLY A 134 8.37 -28.30 -15.52
CA GLY A 134 6.97 -28.70 -15.29
C GLY A 134 6.42 -28.26 -13.91
N ASP A 135 7.21 -27.56 -13.11
CA ASP A 135 6.81 -27.07 -11.77
C ASP A 135 5.76 -25.98 -11.84
N HIS A 136 5.71 -25.24 -12.94
CA HIS A 136 4.68 -24.25 -13.19
C HIS A 136 3.27 -24.84 -13.08
N ASP A 137 3.04 -26.04 -13.62
CA ASP A 137 1.74 -26.70 -13.57
C ASP A 137 1.36 -27.12 -12.15
N ARG A 138 2.37 -27.47 -11.32
CA ARG A 138 2.18 -27.75 -9.90
C ARG A 138 1.74 -26.50 -9.15
N HIS A 139 2.44 -25.38 -9.35
CA HIS A 139 2.08 -24.09 -8.76
C HIS A 139 0.72 -23.57 -9.24
N LEU A 140 0.35 -23.79 -10.51
CA LEU A 140 -0.98 -23.50 -11.03
C LEU A 140 -2.07 -24.33 -10.37
N ALA A 141 -1.83 -25.63 -10.19
CA ALA A 141 -2.75 -26.50 -9.48
C ALA A 141 -2.92 -26.07 -8.02
N ASP A 142 -1.84 -25.69 -7.34
CA ASP A 142 -1.86 -25.16 -5.97
C ASP A 142 -2.65 -23.85 -5.86
N MET A 143 -2.39 -22.91 -6.77
CA MET A 143 -3.15 -21.66 -6.84
C MET A 143 -4.64 -21.92 -7.05
N ARG A 144 -5.01 -22.83 -7.97
CA ARG A 144 -6.42 -23.18 -8.24
C ARG A 144 -7.10 -23.89 -7.07
N ARG A 145 -6.35 -24.67 -6.29
CA ARG A 145 -6.87 -25.37 -5.10
C ARG A 145 -7.16 -24.40 -3.95
N ASN A 146 -6.44 -23.28 -3.87
CA ASN A 146 -6.63 -22.30 -2.82
C ASN A 146 -7.51 -21.13 -3.30
N PRO A 147 -8.78 -21.02 -2.87
CA PRO A 147 -9.70 -19.98 -3.33
C PRO A 147 -9.27 -18.55 -2.93
N LYS A 148 -8.29 -18.41 -2.02
CA LYS A 148 -7.73 -17.11 -1.63
C LYS A 148 -6.70 -16.58 -2.63
N LEU A 149 -6.08 -17.48 -3.41
CA LEU A 149 -5.03 -17.12 -4.37
C LEU A 149 -5.64 -16.80 -5.73
N ARG A 150 -5.13 -15.76 -6.37
CA ARG A 150 -5.67 -15.22 -7.64
C ARG A 150 -4.62 -15.15 -8.74
N ARG A 151 -3.34 -15.14 -8.39
CA ARG A 151 -2.21 -15.09 -9.34
C ARG A 151 -0.98 -15.76 -8.77
N ILE A 152 -0.03 -16.07 -9.65
CA ILE A 152 1.32 -16.55 -9.30
C ILE A 152 2.32 -15.47 -9.67
N VAL A 153 3.30 -15.22 -8.80
CA VAL A 153 4.42 -14.32 -9.08
C VAL A 153 5.72 -15.00 -8.72
N TYR A 154 6.58 -15.10 -9.73
CA TYR A 154 7.95 -15.61 -9.61
C TYR A 154 8.88 -14.47 -9.20
N LEU A 155 9.75 -14.73 -8.22
CA LEU A 155 10.58 -13.70 -7.59
C LEU A 155 11.97 -13.53 -8.22
N HIS A 156 12.42 -14.50 -9.03
CA HIS A 156 13.76 -14.47 -9.64
C HIS A 156 13.79 -13.91 -11.07
N ASP A 157 12.63 -13.62 -11.65
CA ASP A 157 12.51 -12.96 -12.97
C ASP A 157 12.57 -11.44 -12.86
#